data_AF-A0A662G738-F1
#
_entry.id   AF-A0A662G738-F1
#
_cell.length_a   1.000
_cell.length_b   1.000
_cell.length_c   1.000
_cell.angle_alpha   90.00
_cell.angle_beta   90.00
_cell.angle_gamma   90.00
#
_symmetry.space_group_name_H-M   'P 1'
#
loop_
_entity.id
_entity.type
_entity.pdbx_description
1 polymer ?
#
loop_
_entity_poly.entity_id
_entity_poly.type
_entity_poly.pdbx_seq_one_letter_code
_entity_poly.pdbx_strand_id
1 'polypeptide(L)'
;MEKDSDKGSAPVEMLDTYDDRVECPEGAYVKALNPEHPIMRGIPWEECPPFLGYNEVRAKEGSEVLATICPEGERRDDPLIVVGEFGKGRVMVFISDPVPHRGINFIRGTLRQVLGPSSEVVGQSLASLSNLNLVYPR
;
A
#
# COMPACT_ATOMS: atom_id res chain seq x y z
N MET A 1 23.20 -9.06 -22.68
CA MET A 1 22.11 -9.59 -21.85
C MET A 1 22.55 -9.40 -20.42
N GLU A 2 22.28 -8.21 -19.88
CA GLU A 2 22.67 -7.84 -18.53
C GLU A 2 21.65 -8.44 -17.56
N LYS A 3 22.13 -8.93 -16.43
CA LYS A 3 21.40 -9.81 -15.52
C LYS A 3 20.28 -9.05 -14.81
N ASP A 4 19.03 -9.43 -15.09
CA ASP A 4 17.85 -9.11 -14.27
C ASP A 4 17.86 -9.78 -12.87
N SER A 5 18.99 -10.39 -12.46
CA SER A 5 19.06 -11.26 -11.28
C SER A 5 19.22 -10.53 -9.94
N ASP A 6 19.42 -9.21 -9.91
CA ASP A 6 19.53 -8.42 -8.67
C ASP A 6 18.31 -7.52 -8.38
N LYS A 7 17.41 -7.41 -9.37
CA LYS A 7 16.07 -6.80 -9.30
C LYS A 7 15.10 -7.53 -8.37
N GLY A 8 15.13 -7.36 -7.05
CA GLY A 8 14.07 -7.93 -6.17
C GLY A 8 12.65 -7.61 -6.69
N SER A 9 11.68 -8.52 -6.56
CA SER A 9 10.38 -8.45 -7.27
C SER A 9 9.46 -7.29 -6.87
N ALA A 10 9.67 -6.67 -5.71
CA ALA A 10 8.89 -5.52 -5.27
C ALA A 10 9.26 -4.25 -6.06
N PRO A 11 8.29 -3.40 -6.45
CA PRO A 11 8.52 -2.11 -7.11
C PRO A 11 9.09 -1.02 -6.18
N VAL A 12 9.50 -1.38 -4.96
CA VAL A 12 10.11 -0.49 -3.98
C VAL A 12 11.43 -1.07 -3.47
N GLU A 13 12.25 -0.21 -2.90
CA GLU A 13 13.47 -0.51 -2.18
C GLU A 13 13.27 -0.13 -0.71
N MET A 14 13.63 -1.06 0.17
CA MET A 14 13.74 -0.76 1.60
C MET A 14 14.95 0.14 1.82
N LEU A 15 14.85 1.05 2.77
CA LEU A 15 16.00 1.85 3.18
C LEU A 15 17.06 0.98 3.87
N ASP A 16 18.33 1.38 3.74
CA ASP A 16 19.45 0.78 4.50
C ASP A 16 19.44 1.31 5.95
N THR A 17 18.37 1.00 6.67
CA THR A 17 18.11 1.35 8.07
C THR A 17 17.71 0.09 8.84
N TYR A 18 17.96 0.09 10.15
CA TYR A 18 17.55 -1.00 11.03
C TYR A 18 16.04 -0.97 11.33
N ASP A 19 15.42 0.22 11.28
CA ASP A 19 14.00 0.45 11.55
C ASP A 19 13.47 1.43 10.50
N ASP A 20 12.51 0.97 9.71
CA ASP A 20 11.86 1.72 8.63
C ASP A 20 10.48 2.25 9.06
N ARG A 21 10.08 2.08 10.33
CA ARG A 21 8.77 2.52 10.78
C ARG A 21 8.72 4.04 10.91
N VAL A 22 7.73 4.63 10.27
CA VAL A 22 7.26 5.98 10.54
C VAL A 22 6.00 5.85 11.40
N GLU A 23 6.08 6.29 12.65
CA GLU A 23 4.94 6.32 13.57
C GLU A 23 4.32 7.72 13.52
N CYS A 24 3.01 7.82 13.23
CA CYS A 24 2.30 9.08 13.03
C CYS A 24 1.09 9.18 13.97
N PRO A 25 1.27 9.34 15.30
CA PRO A 25 0.14 9.39 16.23
C PRO A 25 -0.80 10.58 15.98
N GLU A 26 -0.30 11.66 15.38
CA GLU A 26 -1.09 12.82 14.93
C GLU A 26 -1.84 12.58 13.61
N GLY A 27 -1.53 11.47 12.92
CA GLY A 27 -2.11 11.09 11.63
C GLY A 27 -1.18 11.36 10.44
N ALA A 28 -1.36 10.57 9.39
CA ALA A 28 -0.72 10.76 8.10
C ALA A 28 -1.75 10.64 6.97
N TYR A 29 -1.74 11.58 6.04
CA TYR A 29 -2.82 11.81 5.09
C TYR A 29 -2.44 11.36 3.68
N VAL A 30 -3.41 10.73 3.00
CA VAL A 30 -3.21 10.16 1.68
C VAL A 30 -3.53 11.18 0.61
N LYS A 31 -2.72 11.16 -0.46
CA LYS A 31 -3.00 11.87 -1.70
C LYS A 31 -2.97 10.88 -2.86
N ALA A 32 -4.10 10.71 -3.55
CA ALA A 32 -4.13 9.93 -4.78
C ALA A 32 -3.50 10.73 -5.93
N LEU A 33 -2.50 10.13 -6.59
CA LEU A 33 -1.85 10.72 -7.76
C LEU A 33 -2.51 10.29 -9.06
N ASN A 34 -3.06 9.07 -9.10
CA ASN A 34 -3.78 8.53 -10.25
C ASN A 34 -5.08 7.84 -9.82
N PRO A 35 -6.13 8.59 -9.45
CA PRO A 35 -7.40 8.02 -8.97
C PRO A 35 -8.16 7.22 -10.03
N GLU A 36 -7.88 7.43 -11.32
CA GLU A 36 -8.51 6.70 -12.42
C GLU A 36 -7.81 5.37 -12.76
N HIS A 37 -6.64 5.09 -12.15
CA HIS A 37 -5.98 3.80 -12.31
C HIS A 37 -6.94 2.66 -11.93
N PRO A 38 -6.98 1.52 -12.68
CA PRO A 38 -7.97 0.46 -12.47
C PRO A 38 -8.12 -0.03 -11.02
N ILE A 39 -7.03 -0.04 -10.23
CA ILE A 39 -7.06 -0.47 -8.82
C ILE A 39 -7.37 0.66 -7.83
N MET A 40 -7.40 1.91 -8.29
CA MET A 40 -7.64 3.11 -7.48
C MET A 40 -9.06 3.68 -7.68
N ARG A 41 -9.71 3.33 -8.80
CA ARG A 41 -10.99 3.88 -9.23
C ARG A 41 -12.13 3.51 -8.28
N GLY A 42 -12.98 4.47 -7.98
CA GLY A 42 -14.16 4.29 -7.12
C GLY A 42 -13.86 4.34 -5.63
N ILE A 43 -12.59 4.52 -5.23
CA ILE A 43 -12.21 4.77 -3.84
C ILE A 43 -12.35 6.28 -3.55
N PRO A 44 -13.08 6.69 -2.49
CA PRO A 44 -13.22 8.09 -2.11
C PRO A 44 -11.97 8.57 -1.37
N TRP A 45 -10.88 8.82 -2.10
CA TRP A 45 -9.56 9.17 -1.54
C TRP A 45 -9.57 10.40 -0.64
N GLU A 46 -10.41 11.40 -0.93
CA GLU A 46 -10.58 12.61 -0.11
C GLU A 46 -11.22 12.34 1.26
N GLU A 47 -11.94 11.21 1.40
CA GLU A 47 -12.55 10.76 2.65
C GLU A 47 -11.69 9.72 3.38
N CYS A 48 -10.46 9.48 2.89
CA CYS A 48 -9.56 8.50 3.48
C CYS A 48 -9.19 8.94 4.91
N PRO A 49 -9.41 8.08 5.92
CA PRO A 49 -8.99 8.38 7.29
C PRO A 49 -7.46 8.56 7.35
N PRO A 50 -6.95 9.33 8.32
CA PRO A 50 -5.51 9.37 8.55
C PRO A 50 -5.00 7.99 8.99
N PHE A 51 -3.80 7.65 8.53
CA PHE A 51 -3.05 6.48 8.98
C PHE A 51 -2.20 6.85 10.19
N LEU A 52 -1.91 5.85 11.04
CA LEU A 52 -1.11 6.06 12.26
C LEU A 52 0.34 5.64 12.12
N GLY A 53 0.73 5.21 10.92
CA GLY A 53 2.10 4.87 10.59
C GLY A 53 2.20 4.09 9.29
N TYR A 54 3.42 3.98 8.79
CA TYR A 54 3.75 3.29 7.54
C TYR A 54 5.24 2.93 7.53
N ASN A 55 5.68 2.15 6.55
CA ASN A 55 7.09 1.83 6.37
C ASN A 55 7.75 2.82 5.38
N GLU A 56 8.86 3.42 5.74
CA GLU A 56 9.61 4.28 4.86
C GLU A 56 10.31 3.47 3.76
N VAL A 57 9.96 3.74 2.51
CA VAL A 57 10.51 3.06 1.34
C VAL A 57 10.80 4.04 0.21
N ARG A 58 11.58 3.60 -0.78
CA ARG A 58 11.79 4.33 -2.05
C ARG A 58 11.16 3.56 -3.20
N ALA A 59 10.46 4.25 -4.08
CA ALA A 59 9.97 3.66 -5.33
C ALA A 59 11.16 3.35 -6.27
N LYS A 60 11.17 2.17 -6.90
CA LYS A 60 12.19 1.81 -7.89
C LYS A 60 12.00 2.60 -9.17
N GLU A 61 13.09 2.82 -9.91
CA GLU A 61 13.00 3.34 -11.27
C GLU A 61 12.12 2.41 -12.14
N GLY A 62 11.20 3.00 -12.90
CA GLY A 62 10.24 2.27 -13.73
C GLY A 62 8.99 1.78 -13.00
N SER A 63 8.86 2.04 -11.69
CA SER A 63 7.60 1.86 -10.97
C SER A 63 6.69 3.10 -11.07
N GLU A 64 5.40 2.92 -10.84
CA GLU A 64 4.42 4.01 -10.77
C GLU A 64 3.89 4.14 -9.34
N VAL A 65 4.02 5.33 -8.76
CA VAL A 65 3.42 5.66 -7.46
C VAL A 65 2.00 6.16 -7.70
N LEU A 66 1.00 5.42 -7.24
CA LEU A 66 -0.41 5.73 -7.44
C LEU A 66 -0.98 6.61 -6.32
N ALA A 67 -0.40 6.55 -5.13
CA ALA A 67 -0.76 7.42 -4.00
C ALA A 67 0.45 7.69 -3.11
N THR A 68 0.47 8.87 -2.50
CA THR A 68 1.44 9.25 -1.46
C THR A 68 0.78 9.40 -0.10
N ILE A 69 1.61 9.42 0.94
CA ILE A 69 1.23 9.65 2.33
C ILE A 69 2.15 10.70 2.95
N CYS A 70 1.60 11.60 3.75
CA CYS A 70 2.34 12.68 4.42
C CYS A 70 1.95 12.75 5.91
N PRO A 71 2.88 12.63 6.86
CA PRO A 71 2.62 12.88 8.28
C PRO A 71 2.09 14.30 8.54
N GLU A 72 1.16 14.44 9.49
CA GLU A 72 0.63 15.73 9.91
C GLU A 72 1.75 16.69 10.32
N GLY A 73 1.73 17.92 9.80
CA GLY A 73 2.73 18.94 10.10
C GLY A 73 4.06 18.79 9.35
N GLU A 74 4.23 17.74 8.54
CA GLU A 74 5.39 17.56 7.68
C GLU A 74 5.15 18.04 6.24
N ARG A 75 6.23 18.15 5.46
CA ARG A 75 6.21 18.51 4.04
C ARG A 75 6.97 17.46 3.24
N ARG A 76 6.50 16.22 3.35
CA ARG A 76 7.13 15.04 2.76
C ARG A 76 6.03 14.12 2.22
N ASP A 77 6.09 13.82 0.94
CA ASP A 77 5.18 12.90 0.27
C ASP A 77 5.89 11.56 0.06
N ASP A 78 5.57 10.57 0.90
CA ASP A 78 6.13 9.23 0.77
C ASP A 78 5.27 8.31 -0.09
N PRO A 79 5.85 7.31 -0.77
CA PRO A 79 5.07 6.36 -1.53
C PRO A 79 4.15 5.54 -0.61
N LEU A 80 2.85 5.49 -0.93
CA LEU A 80 1.87 4.67 -0.20
C LEU A 80 1.38 3.47 -1.02
N ILE A 81 1.12 3.68 -2.31
CA ILE A 81 0.74 2.62 -3.25
C ILE A 81 1.68 2.72 -4.44
N VAL A 82 2.48 1.67 -4.65
CA VAL A 82 3.44 1.61 -5.76
C VAL A 82 3.16 0.35 -6.57
N VAL A 83 3.05 0.51 -7.88
CA VAL A 83 2.88 -0.60 -8.82
C VAL A 83 4.09 -0.73 -9.73
N GLY A 84 4.35 -1.94 -10.20
CA GLY A 84 5.35 -2.21 -11.20
C GLY A 84 5.18 -3.59 -11.81
N GLU A 85 6.17 -3.99 -12.60
CA GLU A 85 6.18 -5.28 -13.28
C GLU A 85 7.37 -6.12 -12.82
N PHE A 86 7.16 -7.44 -12.72
CA PHE A 86 8.23 -8.39 -12.49
C PHE A 86 8.04 -9.61 -13.39
N GLY A 87 8.97 -9.79 -14.34
CA GLY A 87 8.83 -10.77 -15.41
C GLY A 87 7.59 -10.50 -16.27
N LYS A 88 6.58 -11.37 -16.18
CA LYS A 88 5.30 -11.22 -16.89
C LYS A 88 4.13 -10.84 -15.97
N GLY A 89 4.40 -10.62 -14.67
CA GLY A 89 3.40 -10.31 -13.66
C GLY A 89 3.37 -8.84 -13.28
N ARG A 90 2.24 -8.40 -12.72
CA ARG A 90 2.10 -7.10 -12.07
C ARG A 90 2.28 -7.26 -10.56
N VAL A 91 2.94 -6.29 -9.94
CA VAL A 91 3.18 -6.25 -8.50
C VAL A 91 2.67 -4.91 -7.96
N MET A 92 1.96 -4.96 -6.84
CA MET A 92 1.54 -3.78 -6.09
C MET A 92 2.07 -3.90 -4.66
N VAL A 93 2.61 -2.82 -4.14
CA VAL A 93 2.96 -2.67 -2.73
C VAL A 93 2.09 -1.59 -2.14
N PHE A 94 1.37 -1.94 -1.07
CA PHE A 94 0.72 -1.01 -0.16
C PHE A 94 1.58 -0.92 1.10
N ILE A 95 2.02 0.29 1.42
CA ILE A 95 3.10 0.51 2.38
C ILE A 95 2.61 0.54 3.84
N SER A 96 1.34 0.87 4.08
CA SER A 96 0.76 0.88 5.43
C SER A 96 0.02 -0.41 5.76
N ASP A 97 -0.38 -0.54 7.02
CA ASP A 97 -1.04 -1.74 7.53
C ASP A 97 -2.57 -1.65 7.37
N PRO A 98 -3.23 -2.65 6.74
CA PRO A 98 -4.68 -2.67 6.61
C PRO A 98 -5.43 -3.00 7.92
N VAL A 99 -4.78 -3.46 9.01
CA VAL A 99 -5.52 -3.84 10.26
C VAL A 99 -5.92 -2.62 11.10
N PRO A 100 -7.02 -2.70 11.88
CA PRO A 100 -7.69 -1.54 12.47
C PRO A 100 -6.80 -0.62 13.30
N HIS A 101 -5.82 -1.13 14.05
CA HIS A 101 -4.97 -0.28 14.88
C HIS A 101 -4.04 0.68 14.09
N ARG A 102 -3.80 0.43 12.79
CA ARG A 102 -2.97 1.27 11.90
C ARG A 102 -3.68 1.70 10.60
N GLY A 103 -4.85 1.11 10.30
CA GLY A 103 -5.70 1.39 9.14
C GLY A 103 -7.21 1.36 9.46
N ILE A 104 -7.62 2.04 10.54
CA ILE A 104 -8.90 1.81 11.24
C ILE A 104 -10.19 1.91 10.40
N ASN A 105 -10.21 2.56 9.23
CA ASN A 105 -11.41 2.62 8.39
C ASN A 105 -11.27 2.14 6.93
N PHE A 106 -10.11 1.71 6.44
CA PHE A 106 -10.00 1.26 5.03
C PHE A 106 -10.79 -0.04 4.77
N ILE A 107 -10.79 -0.95 5.75
CA ILE A 107 -11.46 -2.26 5.68
C ILE A 107 -12.99 -2.15 5.65
N ARG A 108 -13.58 -1.10 6.22
CA ARG A 108 -15.04 -1.04 6.43
C ARG A 108 -15.82 -0.58 5.18
N GLY A 109 -15.18 0.12 4.25
CA GLY A 109 -15.77 0.57 2.98
C GLY A 109 -15.49 -0.37 1.80
N THR A 110 -14.27 -0.87 1.67
CA THR A 110 -13.78 -1.51 0.43
C THR A 110 -14.15 -2.99 0.31
N LEU A 111 -14.15 -3.75 1.43
CA LEU A 111 -14.37 -5.20 1.37
C LEU A 111 -15.83 -5.61 1.10
N ARG A 112 -16.81 -4.72 1.33
CA ARG A 112 -18.22 -4.99 1.02
C ARG A 112 -18.52 -4.92 -0.47
N GLN A 113 -17.78 -4.12 -1.24
CA GLN A 113 -17.98 -3.99 -2.68
C GLN A 113 -17.23 -5.05 -3.49
N VAL A 114 -16.10 -5.58 -2.99
CA VAL A 114 -15.27 -6.53 -3.73
C VAL A 114 -15.70 -7.99 -3.56
N LEU A 115 -16.24 -8.40 -2.40
CA LEU A 115 -16.49 -9.83 -2.10
C LEU A 115 -17.96 -10.28 -2.15
N GLY A 116 -18.90 -9.35 -2.34
CA GLY A 116 -20.34 -9.66 -2.36
C GLY A 116 -20.89 -10.10 -0.99
N PRO A 117 -22.23 -10.21 -0.85
CA PRO A 117 -22.90 -10.41 0.45
C PRO A 117 -22.74 -11.82 1.06
N SER A 118 -22.01 -12.75 0.43
CA SER A 118 -22.11 -14.19 0.75
C SER A 118 -20.81 -14.88 1.19
N SER A 119 -19.71 -14.18 1.46
CA SER A 119 -18.50 -14.82 1.96
C SER A 119 -18.43 -14.77 3.49
N GLU A 120 -18.77 -15.87 4.16
CA GLU A 120 -18.39 -16.09 5.55
C GLU A 120 -16.86 -16.07 5.68
N VAL A 121 -16.36 -15.18 6.54
CA VAL A 121 -14.96 -15.19 6.97
C VAL A 121 -14.79 -16.36 7.94
N VAL A 122 -14.39 -17.51 7.41
CA VAL A 122 -13.97 -18.65 8.24
C VAL A 122 -12.61 -18.29 8.84
N GLY A 123 -12.64 -18.00 10.14
CA GLY A 123 -11.48 -17.54 10.89
C GLY A 123 -10.33 -18.55 10.92
N GLN A 124 -9.14 -18.08 10.57
CA GLN A 124 -7.89 -18.62 11.10
C GLN A 124 -6.90 -17.46 11.38
N SER A 125 -6.54 -17.35 12.67
CA SER A 125 -5.39 -16.69 13.30
C SER A 125 -4.92 -15.31 12.78
N LEU A 126 -5.34 -14.27 13.51
CA LEU A 126 -5.17 -12.82 13.28
C LEU A 126 -3.79 -12.21 13.62
N ALA A 127 -2.67 -12.94 13.52
CA ALA A 127 -1.40 -12.46 14.12
C ALA A 127 -0.14 -12.39 13.22
N SER A 128 -0.20 -12.59 11.90
CA SER A 128 1.05 -12.64 11.12
C SER A 128 0.91 -12.29 9.63
N LEU A 129 0.43 -11.10 9.29
CA LEU A 129 0.49 -10.60 7.91
C LEU A 129 0.91 -9.12 7.89
N SER A 130 2.17 -8.84 8.20
CA SER A 130 2.82 -7.63 7.70
C SER A 130 3.14 -7.84 6.22
N ASN A 131 2.75 -6.87 5.39
CA ASN A 131 2.89 -6.84 3.92
C ASN A 131 1.95 -7.76 3.13
N LEU A 132 0.83 -7.20 2.65
CA LEU A 132 -0.07 -7.89 1.73
C LEU A 132 0.44 -7.73 0.28
N ASN A 133 1.07 -8.77 -0.26
CA ASN A 133 1.38 -8.86 -1.70
C ASN A 133 0.15 -9.38 -2.44
N LEU A 134 -0.52 -8.52 -3.22
CA LEU A 134 -1.63 -8.92 -4.07
C LEU A 134 -1.17 -9.04 -5.54
N VAL A 135 -1.17 -10.26 -6.08
CA VAL A 135 -0.93 -10.53 -7.51
C VAL A 135 -2.28 -10.72 -8.19
N TYR A 136 -2.65 -9.86 -9.13
CA TYR A 136 -3.92 -9.96 -9.87
C TYR A 136 -3.71 -10.24 -11.37
N PRO A 137 -4.52 -11.14 -11.98
CA PRO A 137 -4.41 -11.48 -13.40
C PRO A 137 -4.80 -10.30 -14.31
N ARG A 138 -4.50 -10.45 -15.60
CA ARG A 138 -4.58 -9.39 -16.61
C ARG A 138 -5.93 -8.67 -16.64
#